data_AF-A0A5C8LF94-F1
#
_entry.id   AF-A0A5C8LF94-F1
#
_cell.length_a   1.000
_cell.length_b   1.000
_cell.length_c   1.000
_cell.angle_alpha   90.00
_cell.angle_beta   90.00
_cell.angle_gamma   90.00
#
_symmetry.space_group_name_H-M   'P 1'
#
loop_
_entity.id
_entity.type
_entity.pdbx_description
1 polymer ?
#
loop_
_entity_poly.entity_id
_entity_poly.type
_entity_poly.pdbx_seq_one_letter_code
_entity_poly.pdbx_strand_id
1 'polypeptide(L)'
;MAAIKILNLLLILCPILYFGQKSIYPKDTIFIRYNKDIHSKKILNHPQRGKNLYFKNLGVYYSYSEKADTLCIEKLKDYHFSDLEEINEKRNRWIFDNKRPPASRNGVFQTYVIEVISDKKYVKYPVNWRNERI
;
A
#
# COMPACT_ATOMS: atom_id res chain seq x y z
N MET A 1 -22.91 8.72 -42.53
CA MET A 1 -21.66 9.53 -42.46
C MET A 1 -21.29 9.97 -41.04
N ALA A 2 -22.24 10.49 -40.24
CA ALA A 2 -21.95 10.90 -38.85
C ALA A 2 -21.49 9.74 -37.95
N ALA A 3 -22.12 8.57 -38.03
CA ALA A 3 -21.78 7.41 -37.18
C ALA A 3 -20.34 6.91 -37.39
N ILE A 4 -19.85 6.91 -38.64
CA ILE A 4 -18.47 6.54 -38.97
C ILE A 4 -17.47 7.56 -38.40
N LYS A 5 -17.81 8.85 -38.42
CA LYS A 5 -16.99 9.91 -37.82
C LYS A 5 -16.92 9.77 -36.28
N ILE A 6 -18.03 9.42 -35.64
CA ILE A 6 -18.10 9.18 -34.19
C ILE A 6 -17.30 7.92 -33.80
N LEU A 7 -17.42 6.84 -34.57
CA LEU A 7 -16.68 5.60 -34.34
C LEU A 7 -15.16 5.82 -34.46
N ASN A 8 -14.73 6.58 -35.47
CA ASN A 8 -13.31 6.94 -35.64
C ASN A 8 -12.79 7.80 -34.48
N LEU A 9 -13.60 8.72 -33.95
CA LEU A 9 -13.22 9.53 -32.79
C LEU A 9 -13.07 8.69 -31.52
N LEU A 10 -13.96 7.73 -31.29
CA LEU A 10 -13.88 6.79 -30.17
C LEU A 10 -12.64 5.89 -30.23
N LEU A 11 -12.28 5.41 -31.43
CA LEU A 11 -11.07 4.60 -31.63
C LEU A 11 -9.77 5.37 -31.33
N ILE A 12 -9.75 6.69 -31.54
CA ILE A 12 -8.60 7.55 -31.21
C ILE A 12 -8.52 7.84 -29.70
N LEU A 13 -9.67 7.95 -29.01
CA LEU A 13 -9.73 8.24 -27.58
C LEU A 13 -9.58 6.99 -26.69
N CYS A 14 -9.93 5.81 -27.19
CA CYS A 14 -9.83 4.54 -26.45
C CYS A 14 -8.43 4.24 -25.90
N PRO A 15 -7.32 4.40 -26.65
CA PRO A 15 -5.98 4.16 -26.14
C PRO A 15 -5.61 5.12 -25.00
N ILE A 16 -6.05 6.38 -25.06
CA ILE A 16 -5.76 7.39 -24.02
C ILE A 16 -6.47 7.03 -22.71
N LEU A 17 -7.66 6.42 -22.80
CA LEU A 17 -8.41 5.93 -21.64
C LEU A 17 -7.87 4.60 -21.10
N TYR A 18 -7.32 3.74 -21.96
CA TYR A 18 -6.79 2.41 -21.57
C TYR A 18 -5.35 2.47 -21.06
N PHE A 19 -4.51 3.34 -21.62
CA PHE A 19 -3.15 3.56 -21.14
C PHE A 19 -3.17 4.66 -20.08
N GLY A 20 -3.67 4.32 -18.89
CA GLY A 20 -3.51 5.15 -17.70
C GLY A 20 -2.04 5.56 -17.55
N GLN A 21 -1.80 6.81 -17.16
CA GLN A 21 -0.47 7.36 -16.95
C GLN A 21 0.35 6.41 -16.07
N LYS A 22 1.37 5.74 -16.64
CA LYS A 22 2.33 4.98 -15.83
C LYS A 22 2.95 5.96 -14.85
N SER A 23 2.81 5.69 -13.56
CA SER A 23 3.47 6.51 -12.52
C SER A 23 4.95 6.62 -12.89
N ILE A 24 5.46 7.85 -12.89
CA ILE A 24 6.89 8.12 -13.10
C ILE A 24 7.73 7.45 -11.99
N TYR A 25 7.08 7.13 -10.85
CA TYR A 25 7.69 6.47 -9.70
C TYR A 25 6.91 5.18 -9.40
N PRO A 26 7.34 4.01 -9.91
CA PRO A 26 6.78 2.74 -9.48
C PRO A 26 7.07 2.55 -7.98
N LYS A 27 6.06 2.17 -7.21
CA LYS A 27 6.22 1.94 -5.78
C LYS A 27 6.69 0.52 -5.51
N ASP A 28 7.68 0.38 -4.65
CA ASP A 28 8.08 -0.93 -4.13
C ASP A 28 7.01 -1.47 -3.18
N THR A 29 6.76 -2.77 -3.20
CA THR A 29 5.79 -3.39 -2.29
C THR A 29 6.50 -3.89 -1.04
N ILE A 30 5.98 -3.52 0.13
CA ILE A 30 6.48 -4.01 1.42
C ILE A 30 5.36 -4.60 2.26
N PHE A 31 5.68 -5.65 3.01
CA PHE A 31 4.77 -6.32 3.92
C PHE A 31 5.27 -6.18 5.35
N ILE A 32 4.43 -5.67 6.23
CA ILE A 32 4.73 -5.54 7.66
C ILE A 32 3.90 -6.57 8.40
N ARG A 33 4.55 -7.40 9.22
CA ARG A 33 3.83 -8.33 10.09
C ARG A 33 3.34 -7.59 11.33
N TYR A 34 2.04 -7.67 11.60
CA TYR A 34 1.48 -7.23 12.87
C TYR A 34 1.55 -8.36 13.90
N ASN A 35 2.28 -8.10 14.97
CA ASN A 35 2.31 -8.92 16.18
C ASN A 35 1.78 -8.07 17.33
N LYS A 36 0.97 -8.65 18.23
CA LYS A 36 0.50 -7.93 19.42
C LYS A 36 1.60 -8.02 20.48
N ASP A 37 2.40 -6.97 20.62
CA ASP A 37 3.47 -6.85 21.61
C ASP A 37 3.52 -5.44 22.23
N ILE A 38 4.45 -5.19 23.14
CA ILE A 38 4.60 -3.90 23.83
C ILE A 38 4.93 -2.73 22.88
N HIS A 39 5.51 -3.03 21.73
CA HIS A 39 5.91 -2.05 20.72
C HIS A 39 4.87 -1.89 19.60
N SER A 40 3.84 -2.74 19.57
CA SER A 40 2.88 -2.80 18.49
C SER A 40 1.47 -2.63 19.02
N LYS A 41 0.83 -1.52 18.66
CA LYS A 41 -0.50 -1.16 19.17
C LYS A 41 -1.49 -0.98 18.02
N LYS A 42 -2.62 -1.67 18.11
CA LYS A 42 -3.78 -1.43 17.25
C LYS A 42 -4.79 -0.55 17.97
N ILE A 43 -5.08 0.62 17.42
CA ILE A 43 -6.11 1.53 17.91
C ILE A 43 -7.25 1.55 16.90
N LEU A 44 -8.41 1.06 17.33
CA LEU A 44 -9.66 1.24 16.60
C LEU A 44 -10.03 2.72 16.65
N ASN A 45 -10.07 3.37 15.48
CA ASN A 45 -10.68 4.70 15.38
C ASN A 45 -12.19 4.54 15.16
N HIS A 46 -12.89 5.67 15.03
CA HIS A 46 -14.31 5.74 14.71
C HIS A 46 -14.74 4.69 13.66
N PRO A 47 -15.89 4.01 13.81
CA PRO A 47 -16.34 2.88 12.96
C PRO A 47 -16.39 3.17 11.45
N GLN A 48 -16.38 4.45 11.06
CA GLN A 48 -16.47 4.90 9.67
C GLN A 48 -15.13 5.37 9.09
N ARG A 49 -14.08 5.51 9.89
CA ARG A 49 -12.80 6.08 9.44
C ARG A 49 -11.79 4.99 9.12
N GLY A 50 -11.47 4.12 10.07
CA GLY A 50 -10.43 3.11 9.87
C GLY A 50 -9.74 2.63 11.14
N LYS A 51 -8.55 2.06 10.98
CA LYS A 51 -7.71 1.54 12.07
C LYS A 51 -6.32 2.17 12.00
N ASN A 52 -5.82 2.62 13.15
CA ASN A 52 -4.41 2.96 13.32
C ASN A 52 -3.66 1.72 13.80
N LEU A 53 -2.56 1.39 13.14
CA LEU A 53 -1.61 0.39 13.62
C LEU A 53 -0.27 1.07 13.86
N TYR A 54 0.33 0.80 15.00
CA TYR A 54 1.62 1.37 15.38
C TYR A 54 2.65 0.26 15.52
N PHE A 55 3.86 0.54 15.06
CA PHE A 55 5.06 -0.29 15.14
C PHE A 55 6.18 0.57 15.71
N LYS A 56 6.54 0.36 16.98
CA LYS A 56 7.32 1.29 17.80
C LYS A 56 6.70 2.70 17.74
N ASN A 57 7.45 3.68 17.23
CA ASN A 57 7.02 5.08 17.11
C ASN A 57 6.43 5.42 15.74
N LEU A 58 6.30 4.44 14.84
CA LEU A 58 5.78 4.65 13.50
C LEU A 58 4.34 4.17 13.40
N GLY A 59 3.47 5.01 12.85
CA GLY A 59 2.06 4.69 12.64
C GLY A 59 1.74 4.45 11.18
N VAL A 60 0.89 3.49 10.90
CA VAL A 60 0.20 3.30 9.63
C VAL A 60 -1.31 3.35 9.84
N TYR A 61 -2.04 3.66 8.78
CA TYR A 61 -3.48 3.83 8.78
C TYR A 61 -4.12 2.96 7.70
N TYR A 62 -5.06 2.11 8.13
CA TYR A 62 -5.98 1.39 7.26
C TYR A 62 -7.31 2.14 7.20
N SER A 63 -7.75 2.56 6.02
CA SER A 63 -9.09 3.13 5.81
C SER A 63 -10.12 2.02 5.63
N TYR A 64 -11.31 2.16 6.22
CA TYR A 64 -12.39 1.19 5.99
C TYR A 64 -13.04 1.28 4.60
N SER A 65 -12.76 2.35 3.85
CA SER A 65 -13.11 2.42 2.43
C SER A 65 -12.27 1.48 1.57
N GLU A 66 -11.08 1.10 2.04
CA GLU A 66 -10.21 0.16 1.34
C GLU A 66 -10.65 -1.28 1.62
N LYS A 67 -10.46 -2.16 0.63
CA LYS A 67 -10.74 -3.59 0.82
C LYS A 67 -9.56 -4.28 1.49
N ALA A 68 -9.86 -5.06 2.52
CA ALA A 68 -8.90 -5.98 3.13
C ALA A 68 -9.26 -7.41 2.76
N ASP A 69 -8.24 -8.20 2.42
CA ASP A 69 -8.41 -9.60 2.04
C ASP A 69 -8.14 -10.51 3.23
N THR A 70 -9.02 -11.49 3.43
CA THR A 70 -8.76 -12.58 4.38
C THR A 70 -8.30 -13.81 3.61
N LEU A 71 -7.12 -14.31 3.94
CA LEU A 71 -6.41 -15.33 3.16
C LEU A 71 -6.00 -16.53 4.04
N CYS A 72 -5.72 -17.67 3.40
CA CYS A 72 -5.28 -18.89 4.07
C CYS A 72 -3.82 -18.79 4.52
N ILE A 73 -3.51 -19.23 5.75
CA ILE A 73 -2.18 -19.16 6.35
C ILE A 73 -1.08 -19.82 5.50
N GLU A 74 -1.42 -20.81 4.67
CA GLU A 74 -0.48 -21.51 3.79
C GLU A 74 0.24 -20.57 2.81
N LYS A 75 -0.37 -19.44 2.46
CA LYS A 75 0.19 -18.41 1.59
C LYS A 75 1.15 -17.46 2.31
N LEU A 76 1.18 -17.50 3.64
CA LEU A 76 2.01 -16.60 4.44
C LEU A 76 3.51 -16.86 4.23
N LYS A 77 3.89 -18.10 3.88
CA LYS A 77 5.28 -18.50 3.56
C LYS A 77 5.82 -17.83 2.30
N ASP A 78 4.94 -17.33 1.44
CA ASP A 78 5.31 -16.69 0.17
C ASP A 78 5.68 -15.21 0.38
N TYR A 79 5.52 -14.66 1.60
CA TYR A 79 5.86 -13.27 1.91
C TYR A 79 7.23 -13.13 2.56
N HIS A 80 7.95 -12.10 2.11
CA HIS A 80 9.04 -11.49 2.87
C HIS A 80 8.49 -10.35 3.74
N PHE A 81 8.70 -10.44 5.05
CA PHE A 81 8.26 -9.41 6.00
C PHE A 81 9.40 -8.44 6.28
N SER A 82 9.20 -7.17 5.95
CA SER A 82 10.18 -6.13 6.21
C SER A 82 10.05 -5.56 7.61
N ASP A 83 11.19 -5.44 8.28
CA ASP A 83 11.30 -4.70 9.53
C ASP A 83 11.54 -3.20 9.27
N LEU A 84 11.61 -2.42 10.35
CA LEU A 84 11.78 -0.97 10.25
C LEU A 84 13.14 -0.55 9.72
N GLU A 85 14.18 -1.35 9.93
CA GLU A 85 15.53 -1.07 9.46
C GLU A 85 15.58 -1.24 7.94
N GLU A 86 15.12 -2.39 7.43
CA GLU A 86 15.02 -2.68 6.00
C GLU A 86 14.14 -1.64 5.27
N ILE A 87 13.02 -1.22 5.86
CA ILE A 87 12.15 -0.19 5.28
C ILE A 87 12.88 1.15 5.16
N ASN A 88 13.65 1.55 6.19
CA ASN A 88 14.40 2.78 6.17
C ASN A 88 15.55 2.72 5.16
N GLU A 89 16.27 1.61 5.08
CA GLU A 89 17.33 1.40 4.09
C GLU A 89 16.80 1.44 2.66
N LYS A 90 15.68 0.76 2.37
CA LYS A 90 15.01 0.83 1.06
C LYS A 90 14.60 2.25 0.71
N ARG A 91 14.02 2.98 1.67
CA ARG A 91 13.63 4.38 1.48
C ARG A 91 14.84 5.24 1.15
N ASN A 92 15.92 5.10 1.92
CA ASN A 92 17.13 5.89 1.73
C ASN A 92 17.75 5.61 0.36
N ARG A 93 17.89 4.33 -0.02
CA ARG A 93 18.34 3.95 -1.38
C ARG A 93 17.50 4.63 -2.45
N TRP A 94 16.16 4.54 -2.34
CA TRP A 94 15.28 5.19 -3.29
C TRP A 94 15.49 6.72 -3.37
N ILE A 95 15.74 7.37 -2.24
CA ILE A 95 16.02 8.81 -2.17
C ILE A 95 17.35 9.15 -2.83
N PHE A 96 18.40 8.37 -2.61
CA PHE A 96 19.74 8.64 -3.14
C PHE A 96 19.89 8.26 -4.62
N ASP A 97 19.19 7.22 -5.07
CA ASP A 97 19.29 6.71 -6.45
C ASP A 97 18.44 7.53 -7.45
N ASN A 98 17.52 8.36 -6.97
CA ASN A 98 16.59 9.12 -7.81
C ASN A 98 16.81 10.64 -7.70
N LYS A 99 16.84 11.34 -8.84
CA LYS A 99 17.06 12.79 -8.91
C LYS A 99 15.92 13.63 -8.30
N ARG A 100 14.69 13.10 -8.23
CA ARG A 100 13.50 13.75 -7.68
C ARG A 100 12.64 12.73 -6.91
N PRO A 101 13.13 12.24 -5.76
CA PRO A 101 12.46 11.16 -5.05
C PRO A 101 11.21 11.67 -4.32
N PRO A 102 10.16 10.84 -4.19
CA PRO A 102 9.13 11.09 -3.21
C PRO A 102 9.75 11.11 -1.80
N ALA A 103 9.52 12.16 -1.02
CA ALA A 103 10.10 12.29 0.32
C ALA A 103 9.43 11.37 1.36
N SER A 104 8.23 10.86 1.07
CA SER A 104 7.42 10.02 1.96
C SER A 104 7.51 8.54 1.59
N ARG A 105 7.44 7.68 2.61
CA ARG A 105 7.20 6.24 2.47
C ARG A 105 5.92 5.96 1.69
N ASN A 106 4.89 6.81 1.80
CA ASN A 106 3.69 6.69 0.96
C ASN A 106 3.96 6.88 -0.53
N GLY A 107 4.94 7.71 -0.90
CA GLY A 107 5.35 7.90 -2.28
C GLY A 107 6.30 6.81 -2.78
N VAL A 108 7.10 6.20 -1.89
CA VAL A 108 8.08 5.15 -2.23
C VAL A 108 7.45 3.76 -2.22
N PHE A 109 6.52 3.49 -1.31
CA PHE A 109 6.05 2.13 -1.03
C PHE A 109 4.54 1.96 -1.20
N GLN A 110 4.16 0.83 -1.77
CA GLN A 110 2.86 0.21 -1.55
C GLN A 110 2.97 -0.67 -0.30
N THR A 111 2.31 -0.27 0.78
CA THR A 111 2.49 -0.92 2.09
C THR A 111 1.28 -1.78 2.44
N TYR A 112 1.54 -3.02 2.86
CA TYR A 112 0.52 -3.91 3.40
C TYR A 112 0.88 -4.36 4.81
N VAL A 113 -0.11 -4.37 5.70
CA VAL A 113 0.03 -5.01 7.02
C VAL A 113 -0.65 -6.37 6.98
N ILE A 114 0.07 -7.39 7.44
CA ILE A 114 -0.45 -8.75 7.61
C ILE A 114 -0.72 -9.01 9.09
N GLU A 115 -1.99 -9.24 9.43
CA GLU A 115 -2.43 -9.63 10.78
C GLU A 115 -2.92 -11.08 10.77
N VAL A 116 -2.26 -11.97 11.51
CA VAL A 116 -2.75 -13.33 11.73
C VAL A 116 -3.94 -13.27 12.69
N ILE A 117 -5.12 -13.72 12.24
CA ILE A 117 -6.37 -13.66 13.03
C ILE A 117 -6.76 -15.03 13.59
N SER A 118 -6.24 -16.12 13.03
CA SER A 118 -6.35 -17.47 13.58
C SER A 118 -5.19 -18.35 13.08
N ASP A 119 -5.10 -19.56 13.62
CA ASP A 119 -4.20 -20.62 13.15
C ASP A 119 -4.25 -20.89 11.63
N LYS A 120 -5.40 -20.64 11.00
CA LYS A 120 -5.67 -20.93 9.57
C LYS A 120 -5.77 -19.70 8.69
N LYS A 121 -5.89 -18.49 9.26
CA LYS A 121 -6.25 -17.28 8.50
C LYS A 121 -5.45 -16.05 8.93
N TYR A 122 -5.14 -15.21 7.95
CA TYR A 122 -4.63 -13.86 8.16
C TYR A 122 -5.41 -12.84 7.34
N VAL A 123 -5.31 -11.57 7.71
CA VAL A 123 -5.86 -10.44 6.99
C VAL A 123 -4.74 -9.59 6.42
N LYS A 124 -4.88 -9.18 5.16
CA LYS A 124 -3.98 -8.26 4.46
C LYS A 124 -4.66 -6.89 4.35
N TYR A 125 -4.12 -5.91 5.06
CA TYR A 125 -4.58 -4.53 5.06
C TYR A 125 -3.72 -3.67 4.14
N PRO A 126 -4.26 -3.02 3.09
CA PRO A 126 -3.57 -1.90 2.45
C PRO A 126 -3.51 -0.72 3.43
N VAL A 127 -2.33 -0.13 3.62
CA VAL A 127 -2.18 0.96 4.59
C VAL A 127 -1.37 2.13 4.03
N ASN A 128 -1.58 3.30 4.64
CA ASN A 128 -0.76 4.49 4.42
C ASN A 128 0.03 4.81 5.68
N TRP A 129 1.30 5.16 5.53
CA TRP A 129 2.13 5.72 6.60
C TRP A 129 1.54 7.04 7.10
N ARG A 130 1.48 7.19 8.42
CA ARG A 130 0.94 8.37 9.08
C ARG A 130 1.97 9.46 9.23
N ASN A 131 1.47 10.69 9.34
CA ASN A 131 2.29 11.91 9.48
C ASN A 131 3.27 12.13 8.31
N GLU A 132 2.95 11.54 7.16
CA GLU A 132 3.65 11.77 5.91
C GLU A 132 2.69 12.42 4.92
N ARG A 133 3.15 13.47 4.22
CA ARG A 133 2.35 14.10 3.17
C ARG A 133 2.06 13.08 2.07
N ILE A 134 0.81 13.08 1.60
CA ILE A 134 0.34 12.34 0.42
C ILE A 134 1.00 12.92 -0.81
#